data_AF-A0A081BLQ3-F1
#
_entry.id   AF-A0A081BLQ3-F1
#
_cell.length_a   1.000
_cell.length_b   1.000
_cell.length_c   1.000
_cell.angle_alpha   90.00
_cell.angle_beta   90.00
_cell.angle_gamma   90.00
#
_symmetry.space_group_name_H-M   'P 1'
#
loop_
_entity.id
_entity.type
_entity.pdbx_description
1 polymer ?
#
loop_
_entity_poly.entity_id
_entity_poly.type
_entity_poly.pdbx_seq_one_letter_code
_entity_poly.pdbx_strand_id
1 'polypeptide(L)'
;MACPTAPGFLEYKIRELQTLLQEFTPQAISFDFIRFFVFWEGVRPDAEPFAINDGCYCPRCLRQFARDSGITLPDQPEQNLKQMYWREWGRWKCAVIAKVLYTLVQVVHHTSPGLPIMAKIIPWRRADFQEAYAHVAGQDILQLKEMVDYLVPMTFSHILYRDTAWKTSVISEFRQQTGKPLLSYVQIENLYREEQITPTDVRDDFLISRRVTPEGLILFCYEQLQGHPERIQLLREAKGAK
;
A
#
# COMPACT_ATOMS: atom_id res chain seq x y z
N MET A 1 -14.83 -4.37 -8.72
CA MET A 1 -14.11 -3.83 -7.54
C MET A 1 -14.66 -4.52 -6.30
N ALA A 2 -13.80 -5.14 -5.48
CA ALA A 2 -14.23 -5.88 -4.30
C ALA A 2 -14.45 -4.94 -3.09
N CYS A 3 -15.50 -5.17 -2.32
CA CYS A 3 -15.84 -4.39 -1.14
C CYS A 3 -15.25 -5.07 0.12
N PRO A 4 -14.40 -4.40 0.93
CA PRO A 4 -13.80 -5.02 2.12
C PRO A 4 -14.81 -5.46 3.18
N THR A 5 -16.02 -4.89 3.19
CA THR A 5 -17.09 -5.26 4.13
C THR A 5 -17.99 -6.39 3.62
N ALA A 6 -17.74 -6.91 2.41
CA ALA A 6 -18.49 -8.03 1.87
C ALA A 6 -18.00 -9.36 2.49
N PRO A 7 -18.83 -10.06 3.30
CA PRO A 7 -18.39 -11.24 4.03
C PRO A 7 -17.91 -12.36 3.10
N GLY A 8 -18.64 -12.63 2.02
CA GLY A 8 -18.26 -13.66 1.05
C GLY A 8 -16.92 -13.38 0.35
N PHE A 9 -16.49 -12.12 0.23
CA PHE A 9 -15.17 -11.80 -0.33
C PHE A 9 -14.04 -12.10 0.67
N LEU A 10 -14.21 -11.74 1.94
CA LEU A 10 -13.23 -12.06 2.98
C LEU A 10 -13.13 -13.58 3.19
N GLU A 11 -14.25 -14.29 3.25
CA GLU A 11 -14.27 -15.75 3.35
C GLU A 11 -13.57 -16.42 2.17
N TYR A 12 -13.80 -15.91 0.95
CA TYR A 12 -13.09 -16.37 -0.24
C TYR A 12 -11.57 -16.18 -0.09
N LYS A 13 -11.12 -14.98 0.35
CA LYS A 13 -9.70 -14.69 0.56
C LYS A 13 -9.07 -15.53 1.67
N ILE A 14 -9.82 -15.82 2.74
CA ILE A 14 -9.38 -16.74 3.80
C ILE A 14 -9.15 -18.14 3.24
N ARG A 15 -10.09 -18.66 2.44
CA ARG A 15 -9.93 -19.98 1.80
C ARG A 15 -8.73 -20.02 0.86
N GLU A 16 -8.56 -19.01 0.00
CA GLU A 16 -7.38 -18.91 -0.87
C GLU A 16 -6.08 -18.92 -0.06
N LEU A 17 -6.02 -18.13 1.02
CA LEU A 17 -4.84 -18.07 1.89
C LEU A 17 -4.55 -19.43 2.56
N GLN A 18 -5.58 -20.11 3.06
CA GLN A 18 -5.43 -21.44 3.65
C GLN A 18 -4.90 -22.46 2.64
N THR A 19 -5.46 -22.47 1.42
CA THR A 19 -4.99 -23.33 0.33
C THR A 19 -3.52 -23.04 0.00
N LEU A 20 -3.13 -21.77 -0.15
CA LEU A 20 -1.73 -21.41 -0.42
C LEU A 20 -0.77 -21.87 0.68
N LEU A 21 -1.16 -21.73 1.95
CA LEU A 21 -0.33 -22.16 3.08
C LEU A 21 -0.28 -23.68 3.27
N GLN A 22 -1.22 -24.43 2.69
CA GLN A 22 -1.21 -25.89 2.68
C GLN A 22 -0.40 -26.45 1.51
N GLU A 23 -0.48 -25.82 0.34
CA GLU A 23 0.19 -26.27 -0.88
C GLU A 23 1.66 -25.85 -0.95
N PHE A 24 2.02 -24.73 -0.31
CA PHE A 24 3.36 -24.16 -0.35
C PHE A 24 3.92 -23.95 1.05
N THR A 25 5.25 -23.98 1.17
CA THR A 25 5.99 -23.58 2.37
C THR A 25 6.70 -22.25 2.12
N PRO A 26 5.96 -21.12 2.09
CA PRO A 26 6.58 -19.82 1.85
C PRO A 26 7.51 -19.42 3.01
N GLN A 27 8.49 -18.57 2.72
CA GLN A 27 9.34 -17.97 3.76
C GLN A 27 8.74 -16.68 4.33
N ALA A 28 7.74 -16.10 3.66
CA ALA A 28 6.98 -14.95 4.13
C ALA A 28 5.67 -14.82 3.33
N ILE A 29 4.69 -14.10 3.88
CA ILE A 29 3.47 -13.67 3.19
C ILE A 29 3.52 -12.17 2.96
N SER A 30 3.17 -11.72 1.76
CA SER A 30 2.95 -10.31 1.47
C SER A 30 1.48 -10.07 1.12
N PHE A 31 0.80 -9.28 1.93
CA PHE A 31 -0.56 -8.85 1.64
C PHE A 31 -0.55 -7.59 0.77
N ASP A 32 -1.08 -7.75 -0.43
CA ASP A 32 -1.37 -6.66 -1.36
C ASP A 32 -2.84 -6.23 -1.25
N PHE A 33 -3.15 -5.00 -1.67
CA PHE A 33 -4.50 -4.45 -1.72
C PHE A 33 -5.30 -4.52 -0.40
N ILE A 34 -4.61 -4.51 0.76
CA ILE A 34 -5.23 -4.33 2.09
C ILE A 34 -5.64 -2.85 2.27
N ARG A 35 -6.65 -2.45 1.50
CA ARG A 35 -7.14 -1.07 1.40
C ARG A 35 -8.51 -1.03 0.73
N PHE A 36 -9.21 0.08 0.89
CA PHE A 36 -10.29 0.44 -0.01
C PHE A 36 -9.73 0.78 -1.40
N PHE A 37 -10.59 0.64 -2.41
CA PHE A 37 -10.16 0.91 -3.77
C PHE A 37 -9.85 2.39 -3.95
N VAL A 38 -8.71 2.61 -4.58
CA VAL A 38 -8.30 3.85 -5.20
C VAL A 38 -7.27 3.45 -6.26
N PHE A 39 -7.31 4.11 -7.42
CA PHE A 39 -6.23 4.03 -8.40
C PHE A 39 -5.20 5.11 -8.08
N TRP A 40 -4.42 4.85 -7.03
CA TRP A 40 -3.52 5.82 -6.41
C TRP A 40 -2.30 6.12 -7.30
N GLU A 41 -1.95 5.20 -8.19
CA GLU A 41 -0.91 5.35 -9.22
C GLU A 41 -1.23 6.48 -10.20
N GLY A 42 -2.52 6.81 -10.40
CA GLY A 42 -2.97 7.90 -11.26
C GLY A 42 -3.12 9.26 -10.56
N VAL A 43 -2.91 9.33 -9.24
CA VAL A 43 -3.10 10.57 -8.47
C VAL A 43 -1.86 11.46 -8.62
N ARG A 44 -2.05 12.63 -9.21
CA ARG A 44 -0.98 13.60 -9.42
C ARG A 44 -0.54 14.26 -8.10
N PRO A 45 0.73 14.69 -7.98
CA PRO A 45 1.24 15.39 -6.79
C PRO A 45 0.42 16.62 -6.35
N ASP A 46 -0.22 17.29 -7.29
CA ASP A 46 -1.03 18.50 -7.14
C ASP A 46 -2.55 18.23 -7.13
N ALA A 47 -2.96 16.96 -7.08
CA ALA A 47 -4.38 16.60 -7.09
C ALA A 47 -5.14 17.22 -5.92
N GLU A 48 -6.36 17.67 -6.20
CA GLU A 48 -7.30 18.11 -5.15
C GLU A 48 -7.76 16.88 -4.34
N PRO A 49 -7.59 16.88 -3.00
CA PRO A 49 -7.80 15.69 -2.18
C PRO A 49 -9.18 15.04 -2.31
N PHE A 50 -10.24 15.84 -2.36
CA PHE A 50 -11.62 15.34 -2.35
C PHE A 50 -12.16 14.98 -3.75
N ALA A 51 -11.43 15.34 -4.80
CA ALA A 51 -11.66 14.94 -6.18
C ALA A 51 -10.98 13.60 -6.51
N ILE A 52 -10.17 13.05 -5.61
CA ILE A 52 -9.58 11.72 -5.79
C ILE A 52 -10.71 10.68 -5.87
N ASN A 53 -10.77 9.96 -6.98
CA ASN A 53 -11.77 8.94 -7.19
C ASN A 53 -11.46 7.69 -6.35
N ASP A 54 -12.41 7.30 -5.50
CA ASP A 54 -12.25 6.22 -4.54
C ASP A 54 -13.51 5.36 -4.40
N GLY A 55 -13.31 4.15 -3.89
CA GLY A 55 -14.38 3.28 -3.39
C GLY A 55 -14.35 3.23 -1.86
N CYS A 56 -15.40 2.81 -1.16
CA CYS A 56 -16.61 2.12 -1.57
C CYS A 56 -17.81 2.79 -0.88
N TYR A 57 -18.73 3.37 -1.65
CA TYR A 57 -19.95 4.02 -1.14
C TYR A 57 -21.19 3.13 -1.32
N CYS A 58 -21.02 1.81 -1.34
CA CYS A 58 -22.14 0.90 -1.54
C CYS A 58 -23.09 0.91 -0.32
N PRO A 59 -24.37 0.53 -0.47
CA PRO A 59 -25.34 0.55 0.62
C PRO A 59 -24.91 -0.22 1.87
N ARG A 60 -24.06 -1.24 1.72
CA ARG A 60 -23.51 -2.00 2.86
C ARG A 60 -22.55 -1.15 3.69
N CYS A 61 -21.56 -0.53 3.05
CA CYS A 61 -20.60 0.33 3.74
C CYS A 61 -21.30 1.51 4.41
N LEU A 62 -22.24 2.15 3.71
CA LEU A 62 -23.00 3.28 4.25
C LEU A 62 -23.80 2.90 5.50
N ARG A 63 -24.51 1.75 5.47
CA ARG A 63 -25.25 1.26 6.65
C ARG A 63 -24.33 0.86 7.80
N GLN A 64 -23.21 0.20 7.51
CA GLN A 64 -22.26 -0.17 8.56
C GLN A 64 -21.64 1.07 9.19
N PHE A 65 -21.20 2.04 8.40
CA PHE A 65 -20.69 3.31 8.91
C PHE A 65 -21.72 4.05 9.76
N ALA A 66 -22.95 4.22 9.28
CA ALA A 66 -24.00 4.91 10.05
C ALA A 66 -24.24 4.24 11.41
N ARG A 67 -24.28 2.89 11.43
CA ARG A 67 -24.41 2.11 12.66
C ARG A 67 -23.20 2.25 13.59
N ASP A 68 -21.99 2.13 13.05
CA ASP A 68 -20.77 2.06 13.84
C ASP A 68 -20.33 3.46 14.35
N SER A 69 -20.67 4.52 13.63
CA SER A 69 -20.36 5.92 14.00
C SER A 69 -21.48 6.64 14.74
N GLY A 70 -22.72 6.14 14.66
CA GLY A 70 -23.91 6.85 15.14
C GLY A 70 -24.33 8.04 14.26
N ILE A 71 -23.67 8.26 13.11
CA ILE A 71 -23.99 9.37 12.21
C ILE A 71 -25.16 9.00 11.30
N THR A 72 -26.18 9.85 11.31
CA THR A 72 -27.27 9.77 10.33
C THR A 72 -26.79 10.36 9.02
N LEU A 73 -26.71 9.52 7.99
CA LEU A 73 -26.29 9.97 6.66
C LEU A 73 -27.43 10.75 5.99
N PRO A 74 -27.18 12.00 5.57
CA PRO A 74 -28.16 12.77 4.80
C PRO A 74 -28.27 12.25 3.35
N ASP A 75 -29.14 12.87 2.57
CA ASP A 75 -29.19 12.66 1.12
C ASP A 75 -27.81 12.90 0.50
N GLN A 76 -27.50 12.18 -0.57
CA GLN A 76 -26.17 12.20 -1.21
C GLN A 76 -25.04 11.81 -0.22
N PRO A 77 -25.08 10.59 0.34
CA PRO A 77 -24.18 10.19 1.41
C PRO A 77 -22.70 10.24 1.02
N GLU A 78 -22.36 9.92 -0.24
CA GLU A 78 -20.97 10.00 -0.71
C GLU A 78 -20.40 11.42 -0.61
N GLN A 79 -21.13 12.42 -1.12
CA GLN A 79 -20.68 13.81 -1.07
C GLN A 79 -20.51 14.29 0.37
N ASN A 80 -21.45 13.95 1.25
CA ASN A 80 -21.39 14.33 2.66
C ASN A 80 -20.23 13.65 3.40
N LEU A 81 -19.95 12.38 3.08
CA LEU A 81 -18.77 11.69 3.61
C LEU A 81 -17.47 12.33 3.14
N LYS A 82 -17.39 12.78 1.88
CA LYS A 82 -16.19 13.47 1.35
C LYS A 82 -16.00 14.88 1.94
N GLN A 83 -17.08 15.64 2.10
CA GLN A 83 -16.97 17.07 2.45
C GLN A 83 -17.08 17.35 3.95
N MET A 84 -17.96 16.62 4.65
CA MET A 84 -18.32 16.92 6.04
C MET A 84 -17.76 15.89 7.03
N TYR A 85 -17.87 14.61 6.71
CA TYR A 85 -17.56 13.51 7.64
C TYR A 85 -16.30 12.72 7.25
N TRP A 86 -15.36 13.34 6.51
CA TRP A 86 -14.23 12.62 5.93
C TRP A 86 -13.30 12.03 6.99
N ARG A 87 -13.18 12.67 8.16
CA ARG A 87 -12.37 12.17 9.28
C ARG A 87 -13.02 10.94 9.92
N GLU A 88 -14.31 10.97 10.17
CA GLU A 88 -15.10 9.86 10.70
C GLU A 88 -15.10 8.70 9.72
N TRP A 89 -15.33 9.00 8.45
CA TRP A 89 -15.28 8.03 7.36
C TRP A 89 -13.91 7.37 7.24
N GLY A 90 -12.82 8.15 7.30
CA GLY A 90 -11.46 7.65 7.27
C GLY A 90 -11.14 6.76 8.47
N ARG A 91 -11.49 7.18 9.69
CA ARG A 91 -11.33 6.34 10.89
C ARG A 91 -12.08 5.02 10.76
N TRP A 92 -13.32 5.05 10.26
CA TRP A 92 -14.12 3.85 10.03
C TRP A 92 -13.50 2.94 8.95
N LYS A 93 -13.09 3.50 7.81
CA LYS A 93 -12.39 2.74 6.75
C LYS A 93 -11.12 2.08 7.28
N CYS A 94 -10.29 2.81 8.02
CA CYS A 94 -9.08 2.27 8.65
C CYS A 94 -9.40 1.11 9.59
N ALA A 95 -10.44 1.24 10.43
CA ALA A 95 -10.86 0.17 11.34
C ALA A 95 -11.36 -1.08 10.57
N VAL A 96 -12.08 -0.89 9.46
CA VAL A 96 -12.50 -2.01 8.59
C VAL A 96 -11.29 -2.74 8.02
N ILE A 97 -10.32 -2.02 7.45
CA ILE A 97 -9.12 -2.62 6.87
C ILE A 97 -8.25 -3.29 7.93
N ALA A 98 -8.10 -2.67 9.10
CA ALA A 98 -7.39 -3.27 10.23
C ALA A 98 -8.04 -4.59 10.66
N LYS A 99 -9.38 -4.65 10.73
CA LYS A 99 -10.10 -5.89 11.05
C LYS A 99 -9.90 -6.98 9.98
N VAL A 100 -9.91 -6.60 8.70
CA VAL A 100 -9.63 -7.52 7.60
C VAL A 100 -8.22 -8.09 7.72
N LEU A 101 -7.22 -7.23 7.89
CA LEU A 101 -5.83 -7.65 8.05
C LEU A 101 -5.65 -8.54 9.27
N TYR A 102 -6.21 -8.15 10.42
CA TYR A 102 -6.18 -8.96 11.63
C TYR A 102 -6.69 -10.37 11.38
N THR A 103 -7.84 -10.49 10.71
CA THR A 103 -8.45 -11.79 10.41
C THR A 103 -7.52 -12.65 9.55
N LEU A 104 -6.91 -12.07 8.51
CA LEU A 104 -5.97 -12.79 7.64
C LEU A 104 -4.68 -13.19 8.39
N VAL A 105 -4.14 -12.31 9.24
CA VAL A 105 -2.98 -12.58 10.08
C VAL A 105 -3.24 -13.73 11.04
N GLN A 106 -4.42 -13.81 11.66
CA GLN A 106 -4.79 -14.94 12.51
C GLN A 106 -4.80 -16.27 11.74
N VAL A 107 -5.25 -16.26 10.47
CA VAL A 107 -5.20 -17.45 9.61
C VAL A 107 -3.76 -17.88 9.33
N VAL A 108 -2.87 -16.92 9.05
CA VAL A 108 -1.43 -17.18 8.86
C VAL A 108 -0.84 -17.78 10.13
N HIS A 109 -1.01 -17.14 11.28
CA HIS A 109 -0.42 -17.60 12.53
C HIS A 109 -0.97 -18.95 13.00
N HIS A 110 -2.23 -19.26 12.70
CA HIS A 110 -2.80 -20.57 13.02
C HIS A 110 -2.20 -21.69 12.17
N THR A 111 -2.01 -21.43 10.86
CA THR A 111 -1.53 -22.44 9.90
C THR A 111 -0.01 -22.55 9.88
N SER A 112 0.69 -21.43 10.05
CA SER A 112 2.14 -21.30 9.95
C SER A 112 2.66 -20.32 11.02
N PRO A 113 2.71 -20.74 12.29
CA PRO A 113 3.21 -19.90 13.38
C PRO A 113 4.61 -19.35 13.11
N GLY A 114 4.80 -18.04 13.31
CA GLY A 114 6.09 -17.38 13.12
C GLY A 114 6.48 -17.06 11.68
N LEU A 115 5.61 -17.36 10.69
CA LEU A 115 5.82 -16.96 9.31
C LEU A 115 5.78 -15.43 9.18
N PRO A 116 6.85 -14.76 8.69
CA PRO A 116 6.88 -13.32 8.53
C PRO A 116 5.78 -12.78 7.62
N ILE A 117 5.14 -11.69 8.04
CA ILE A 117 4.05 -11.04 7.32
C ILE A 117 4.46 -9.63 6.91
N MET A 118 4.19 -9.29 5.65
CA MET A 118 4.39 -7.96 5.09
C MET A 118 3.06 -7.39 4.62
N ALA A 119 2.86 -6.07 4.77
CA ALA A 119 1.72 -5.37 4.16
C ALA A 119 2.18 -4.26 3.24
N LYS A 120 1.63 -4.24 2.01
CA LYS A 120 1.85 -3.14 1.07
C LYS A 120 0.95 -1.96 1.42
N ILE A 121 1.56 -0.79 1.49
CA ILE A 121 0.88 0.46 1.82
C ILE A 121 1.13 1.51 0.75
N ILE A 122 0.12 2.33 0.48
CA ILE A 122 0.29 3.45 -0.43
C ILE A 122 1.27 4.47 0.20
N PRO A 123 2.14 5.10 -0.59
CA PRO A 123 3.19 5.97 -0.08
C PRO A 123 2.70 7.41 0.18
N TRP A 124 1.50 7.56 0.76
CA TRP A 124 0.95 8.87 1.11
C TRP A 124 1.23 9.17 2.58
N ARG A 125 1.91 10.29 2.83
CA ARG A 125 2.26 10.80 4.16
C ARG A 125 1.07 11.50 4.83
N ARG A 126 1.22 11.88 6.10
CA ARG A 126 0.14 12.58 6.82
C ARG A 126 -0.26 13.90 6.17
N ALA A 127 0.71 14.62 5.62
CA ALA A 127 0.48 15.89 4.94
C ALA A 127 0.00 15.73 3.49
N ASP A 128 0.10 14.53 2.91
CA ASP A 128 -0.30 14.31 1.53
C ASP A 128 -1.83 14.19 1.46
N PHE A 129 -2.42 14.95 0.53
CA PHE A 129 -3.82 14.88 0.15
C PHE A 129 -4.81 14.88 1.33
N GLN A 130 -4.60 15.74 2.33
CA GLN A 130 -5.49 15.86 3.48
C GLN A 130 -5.77 14.52 4.18
N GLU A 131 -4.73 13.73 4.43
CA GLU A 131 -4.85 12.42 5.07
C GLU A 131 -5.63 11.39 4.21
N ALA A 132 -5.52 11.46 2.88
CA ALA A 132 -6.18 10.51 1.96
C ALA A 132 -5.76 9.05 2.20
N TYR A 133 -4.60 8.80 2.82
CA TYR A 133 -4.23 7.46 3.27
C TYR A 133 -5.34 6.83 4.13
N ALA A 134 -6.06 7.63 4.93
CA ALA A 134 -7.18 7.18 5.75
C ALA A 134 -8.52 7.26 5.01
N HIS A 135 -8.94 8.45 4.57
CA HIS A 135 -10.32 8.64 4.10
C HIS A 135 -10.58 8.13 2.67
N VAL A 136 -9.54 8.01 1.85
CA VAL A 136 -9.61 7.39 0.52
C VAL A 136 -9.25 5.90 0.62
N ALA A 137 -8.05 5.57 1.11
CA ALA A 137 -7.53 4.20 1.06
C ALA A 137 -7.83 3.34 2.30
N GLY A 138 -8.17 3.95 3.45
CA GLY A 138 -8.41 3.20 4.68
C GLY A 138 -7.17 2.51 5.25
N GLN A 139 -5.97 3.05 5.05
CA GLN A 139 -4.72 2.48 5.55
C GLN A 139 -4.13 3.33 6.68
N ASP A 140 -4.43 3.01 7.93
CA ASP A 140 -3.74 3.62 9.08
C ASP A 140 -2.50 2.80 9.44
N ILE A 141 -1.31 3.29 9.08
CA ILE A 141 -0.05 2.56 9.27
C ILE A 141 0.25 2.28 10.75
N LEU A 142 -0.27 3.09 11.68
CA LEU A 142 -0.09 2.87 13.12
C LEU A 142 -0.95 1.72 13.64
N GLN A 143 -2.09 1.45 13.01
CA GLN A 143 -2.87 0.23 13.27
C GLN A 143 -2.27 -0.97 12.55
N LEU A 144 -1.89 -0.81 11.27
CA LEU A 144 -1.38 -1.92 10.45
C LEU A 144 -0.07 -2.49 11.00
N LYS A 145 0.84 -1.65 11.51
CA LYS A 145 2.14 -2.09 12.03
C LYS A 145 2.03 -3.10 13.19
N GLU A 146 0.95 -3.06 13.97
CA GLU A 146 0.77 -3.95 15.12
C GLU A 146 0.53 -5.42 14.68
N MET A 147 0.22 -5.64 13.40
CA MET A 147 -0.16 -6.95 12.86
C MET A 147 0.86 -7.54 11.88
N VAL A 148 1.91 -6.80 11.51
CA VAL A 148 2.87 -7.21 10.46
C VAL A 148 4.31 -6.98 10.88
N ASP A 149 5.22 -7.74 10.29
CA ASP A 149 6.66 -7.64 10.53
C ASP A 149 7.32 -6.57 9.65
N TYR A 150 6.83 -6.43 8.41
CA TYR A 150 7.31 -5.42 7.47
C TYR A 150 6.17 -4.57 6.92
N LEU A 151 6.45 -3.29 6.72
CA LEU A 151 5.64 -2.44 5.86
C LEU A 151 6.37 -2.23 4.55
N VAL A 152 5.61 -2.22 3.46
CA VAL A 152 6.16 -2.08 2.09
C VAL A 152 5.52 -0.86 1.43
N PRO A 153 6.05 0.35 1.66
CA PRO A 153 5.56 1.55 1.01
C PRO A 153 5.81 1.47 -0.49
N MET A 154 4.76 1.60 -1.30
CA MET A 154 4.83 1.45 -2.75
C MET A 154 5.43 2.68 -3.44
N THR A 155 6.67 3.03 -3.09
CA THR A 155 7.38 4.24 -3.53
C THR A 155 7.91 4.15 -4.96
N PHE A 156 7.01 4.11 -5.94
CA PHE A 156 7.36 4.16 -7.35
C PHE A 156 7.68 5.60 -7.79
N SER A 157 8.95 5.96 -7.85
CA SER A 157 9.38 7.32 -8.24
C SER A 157 8.80 7.71 -9.61
N HIS A 158 8.92 6.84 -10.61
CA HIS A 158 8.45 7.14 -11.97
C HIS A 158 6.93 7.24 -12.07
N ILE A 159 6.15 6.20 -11.73
CA ILE A 159 4.67 6.23 -11.86
C ILE A 159 4.05 7.45 -11.14
N LEU A 160 4.62 7.85 -10.00
CA LEU A 160 4.01 8.84 -9.10
C LEU A 160 4.46 10.29 -9.37
N TYR A 161 5.26 10.53 -10.41
CA TYR A 161 5.83 11.85 -10.71
C TYR A 161 6.69 12.37 -9.55
N ARG A 162 7.51 11.49 -8.96
CA ARG A 162 8.35 11.78 -7.80
C ARG A 162 9.80 11.44 -8.06
N ASP A 163 10.69 12.12 -7.34
CA ASP A 163 12.11 11.84 -7.35
C ASP A 163 12.53 10.98 -6.15
N THR A 164 13.84 10.71 -6.06
CA THR A 164 14.42 9.93 -4.97
C THR A 164 14.43 10.68 -3.63
N ALA A 165 14.36 12.02 -3.64
CA ALA A 165 14.25 12.83 -2.43
C ALA A 165 12.88 12.65 -1.78
N TRP A 166 11.81 12.64 -2.58
CA TRP A 166 10.47 12.29 -2.11
C TRP A 166 10.45 10.90 -1.48
N LYS A 167 11.02 9.88 -2.14
CA LYS A 167 11.11 8.53 -1.58
C LYS A 167 11.80 8.53 -0.22
N THR A 168 12.95 9.19 -0.11
CA THR A 168 13.69 9.33 1.15
C THR A 168 12.79 9.93 2.24
N SER A 169 12.00 10.96 1.91
CA SER A 169 11.10 11.60 2.88
C SER A 169 9.96 10.67 3.34
N VAL A 170 9.35 9.90 2.43
CA VAL A 170 8.28 8.93 2.76
C VAL A 170 8.80 7.86 3.70
N ILE A 171 9.93 7.24 3.34
CA ILE A 171 10.52 6.17 4.14
C ILE A 171 10.96 6.68 5.51
N SER A 172 11.52 7.89 5.59
CA SER A 172 11.91 8.51 6.86
C SER A 172 10.71 8.74 7.78
N GLU A 173 9.62 9.33 7.27
CA GLU A 173 8.40 9.58 8.05
C GLU A 173 7.79 8.26 8.54
N PHE A 174 7.64 7.28 7.66
CA PHE A 174 7.04 5.99 8.04
C PHE A 174 7.91 5.25 9.05
N ARG A 175 9.24 5.32 8.93
CA ARG A 175 10.16 4.74 9.93
C ARG A 175 9.98 5.43 11.28
N GLN A 176 9.92 6.76 11.30
CA GLN A 176 9.72 7.52 12.54
C GLN A 176 8.39 7.19 13.22
N GLN A 177 7.32 6.99 12.45
CA GLN A 177 5.98 6.69 12.99
C GLN A 177 5.84 5.23 13.46
N THR A 178 6.47 4.30 12.75
CA THR A 178 6.20 2.87 12.94
C THR A 178 7.27 2.14 13.72
N GLY A 179 8.55 2.49 13.55
CA GLY A 179 9.68 1.72 14.04
C GLY A 179 9.83 0.33 13.39
N LYS A 180 9.05 0.02 12.34
CA LYS A 180 9.10 -1.28 11.66
C LYS A 180 10.17 -1.30 10.56
N PRO A 181 10.74 -2.48 10.26
CA PRO A 181 11.43 -2.73 9.00
C PRO A 181 10.58 -2.30 7.79
N LEU A 182 11.21 -1.59 6.86
CA LEU A 182 10.58 -1.09 5.64
C LEU A 182 11.26 -1.68 4.40
N LEU A 183 10.48 -1.97 3.36
CA LEU A 183 11.01 -2.33 2.04
C LEU A 183 10.48 -1.34 1.00
N SER A 184 11.35 -0.73 0.21
CA SER A 184 10.95 0.17 -0.86
C SER A 184 11.03 -0.50 -2.24
N TYR A 185 10.33 0.07 -3.21
CA TYR A 185 10.35 -0.39 -4.58
C TYR A 185 11.40 0.32 -5.42
N VAL A 186 12.01 -0.40 -6.37
CA VAL A 186 12.75 0.15 -7.51
C VAL A 186 12.00 -0.24 -8.76
N GLN A 187 11.55 0.75 -9.52
CA GLN A 187 10.79 0.52 -10.75
C GLN A 187 11.75 0.31 -11.92
N ILE A 188 11.60 -0.82 -12.62
CA ILE A 188 12.46 -1.16 -13.75
C ILE A 188 11.93 -0.55 -15.04
N GLU A 189 10.62 -0.62 -15.27
CA GLU A 189 10.02 -0.21 -16.54
C GLU A 189 8.96 0.87 -16.39
N ASN A 190 8.77 1.71 -17.41
CA ASN A 190 7.68 2.68 -17.42
C ASN A 190 6.31 1.98 -17.46
N LEU A 191 5.39 2.47 -16.63
CA LEU A 191 4.01 1.99 -16.57
C LEU A 191 3.09 3.21 -16.42
N TYR A 192 1.96 3.20 -17.13
CA TYR A 192 0.97 4.29 -17.17
C TYR A 192 1.48 5.65 -17.70
N ARG A 193 2.76 5.72 -18.07
CA ARG A 193 3.49 6.91 -18.50
C ARG A 193 4.24 6.59 -19.78
N GLU A 194 4.24 7.51 -20.73
CA GLU A 194 4.99 7.35 -21.98
C GLU A 194 6.48 7.61 -21.78
N GLU A 195 6.83 8.43 -20.80
CA GLU A 195 8.22 8.75 -20.49
C GLU A 195 8.98 7.48 -20.08
N GLN A 196 10.18 7.33 -20.62
CA GLN A 196 11.03 6.17 -20.40
C GLN A 196 11.83 6.33 -19.11
N ILE A 197 12.04 5.22 -18.40
CA ILE A 197 12.95 5.19 -17.25
C ILE A 197 14.37 4.97 -17.78
N THR A 198 15.26 5.93 -17.57
CA THR A 198 16.64 5.80 -18.04
C THR A 198 17.40 4.81 -17.14
N PRO A 199 18.49 4.18 -17.64
CA PRO A 199 19.35 3.34 -16.80
C PRO A 199 19.91 4.08 -15.58
N THR A 200 20.16 5.39 -15.71
CA THR A 200 20.60 6.24 -14.60
C THR A 200 19.51 6.39 -13.54
N ASP A 201 18.25 6.61 -13.93
CA ASP A 201 17.13 6.69 -13.00
C ASP A 201 17.00 5.40 -12.18
N VAL A 202 17.09 4.23 -12.84
CA VAL A 202 17.05 2.92 -12.16
C VAL A 202 18.21 2.78 -11.17
N ARG A 203 19.42 3.16 -11.57
CA ARG A 203 20.61 3.08 -10.70
C ARG A 203 20.46 3.98 -9.48
N ASP A 204 20.08 5.24 -9.68
CA ASP A 204 20.00 6.22 -8.61
C ASP A 204 18.85 5.86 -7.64
N ASP A 205 17.72 5.38 -8.17
CA ASP A 205 16.60 4.89 -7.37
C ASP A 205 16.95 3.62 -6.57
N PHE A 206 17.76 2.73 -7.14
CA PHE A 206 18.30 1.55 -6.45
C PHE A 206 19.26 1.94 -5.32
N LEU A 207 20.22 2.83 -5.58
CA LEU A 207 21.18 3.29 -4.57
C LEU A 207 20.46 3.97 -3.39
N ILE A 208 19.49 4.84 -3.69
CA ILE A 208 18.69 5.49 -2.66
C ILE A 208 17.86 4.47 -1.89
N SER A 209 17.20 3.53 -2.57
CA SER A 209 16.42 2.46 -1.93
C SER A 209 17.30 1.63 -0.97
N ARG A 210 18.49 1.18 -1.39
CA ARG A 210 19.43 0.47 -0.51
C ARG A 210 19.82 1.27 0.73
N ARG A 211 20.00 2.59 0.58
CA ARG A 211 20.37 3.48 1.68
C ARG A 211 19.22 3.67 2.67
N VAL A 212 18.00 3.88 2.17
CA VAL A 212 16.85 4.25 3.01
C VAL A 212 16.11 3.04 3.55
N THR A 213 16.20 1.87 2.92
CA THR A 213 15.67 0.58 3.39
C THR A 213 16.78 -0.48 3.40
N PRO A 214 17.72 -0.41 4.35
CA PRO A 214 18.82 -1.40 4.46
C PRO A 214 18.33 -2.83 4.71
N GLU A 215 17.09 -2.99 5.17
CA GLU A 215 16.43 -4.28 5.41
C GLU A 215 16.13 -5.02 4.09
N GLY A 216 15.97 -4.28 2.98
CA GLY A 216 15.76 -4.84 1.65
C GLY A 216 14.98 -3.91 0.73
N LEU A 217 14.82 -4.34 -0.52
CA LEU A 217 14.05 -3.63 -1.54
C LEU A 217 13.37 -4.63 -2.48
N ILE A 218 12.39 -4.15 -3.24
CA ILE A 218 11.65 -4.94 -4.23
C ILE A 218 11.86 -4.33 -5.62
N LEU A 219 12.27 -5.15 -6.59
CA LEU A 219 12.31 -4.73 -8.00
C LEU A 219 10.93 -4.94 -8.62
N PHE A 220 10.35 -3.89 -9.18
CA PHE A 220 9.02 -3.93 -9.79
C PHE A 220 9.07 -3.79 -11.31
N CYS A 221 8.25 -4.61 -11.96
CA CYS A 221 8.40 -5.10 -13.33
C CYS A 221 9.71 -5.90 -13.52
N TYR A 222 9.99 -6.82 -12.60
CA TYR A 222 11.23 -7.62 -12.59
C TYR A 222 11.47 -8.37 -13.90
N GLU A 223 10.41 -8.89 -14.51
CA GLU A 223 10.46 -9.63 -15.78
C GLU A 223 11.07 -8.79 -16.91
N GLN A 224 10.87 -7.46 -16.87
CA GLN A 224 11.38 -6.55 -17.89
C GLN A 224 12.90 -6.43 -17.85
N LEU A 225 13.57 -6.80 -16.75
CA LEU A 225 15.05 -6.80 -16.71
C LEU A 225 15.68 -7.65 -17.82
N GLN A 226 14.99 -8.69 -18.29
CA GLN A 226 15.49 -9.53 -19.39
C GLN A 226 15.76 -8.73 -20.68
N GLY A 227 14.98 -7.67 -20.94
CA GLY A 227 15.16 -6.77 -22.07
C GLY A 227 16.22 -5.69 -21.86
N HIS A 228 16.80 -5.61 -20.65
CA HIS A 228 17.65 -4.50 -20.20
C HIS A 228 18.95 -4.98 -19.54
N PRO A 229 19.86 -5.63 -20.30
CA PRO A 229 21.14 -6.12 -19.78
C PRO A 229 21.99 -5.02 -19.13
N GLU A 230 21.91 -3.78 -19.64
CA GLU A 230 22.57 -2.61 -19.07
C GLU A 230 22.05 -2.27 -17.67
N ARG A 231 20.74 -2.38 -17.43
CA ARG A 231 20.15 -2.18 -16.09
C ARG A 231 20.63 -3.28 -15.14
N ILE A 232 20.70 -4.54 -15.60
CA ILE A 232 21.24 -5.66 -14.79
C ILE A 232 22.69 -5.39 -14.38
N GLN A 233 23.53 -4.97 -15.32
CA GLN A 233 24.93 -4.67 -15.04
C GLN A 233 25.06 -3.54 -14.01
N LEU A 234 24.34 -2.43 -14.20
CA LEU A 234 24.33 -1.31 -13.26
C LEU A 234 23.90 -1.73 -11.84
N LEU A 235 22.87 -2.56 -11.73
CA LEU A 235 22.40 -3.07 -10.44
C LEU A 235 23.46 -3.97 -9.76
N ARG A 236 24.21 -4.77 -10.53
CA ARG A 236 25.31 -5.59 -10.01
C ARG A 236 26.48 -4.73 -9.51
N GLU A 237 26.87 -3.73 -10.28
CA GLU A 237 27.94 -2.78 -9.90
C GLU A 237 27.53 -1.99 -8.65
N ALA A 238 26.31 -1.45 -8.63
CA ALA A 238 25.75 -0.73 -7.49
C ALA A 238 25.57 -1.62 -6.25
N LYS A 239 25.39 -2.93 -6.42
CA LYS A 239 25.38 -3.90 -5.31
C LYS A 239 26.77 -4.06 -4.68
N GLY A 240 27.82 -4.04 -5.52
CA GLY A 240 29.22 -4.22 -5.12
C GLY A 240 29.90 -2.96 -4.57
N ALA A 241 29.36 -1.76 -4.85
CA ALA A 241 29.83 -0.52 -4.27
C ALA A 241 29.60 -0.53 -2.74
N LYS A 242 30.70 -0.40 -1.99
CA LYS A 242 30.73 -0.32 -0.52
C LYS A 242 30.44 1.10 -0.05
#